data_AF-A0A5Q4ZYV3-F1
#
_entry.id   AF-A0A5Q4ZYV3-F1
#
_cell.length_a   1.000
_cell.length_b   1.000
_cell.length_c   1.000
_cell.angle_alpha   90.00
_cell.angle_beta   90.00
_cell.angle_gamma   90.00
#
_symmetry.space_group_name_H-M   'P 1'
#
loop_
_entity.id
_entity.type
_entity.pdbx_description
1 polymer ?
#
loop_
_entity_poly.entity_id
_entity_poly.type
_entity_poly.pdbx_seq_one_letter_code
_entity_poly.pdbx_strand_id
1 'polypeptide(L)'
;MVNLDDVLPEIECNVPNTYKGSCKLTLQYNFREEHAVFPSIEEAKIAANGALNPVIGGYHGATIEGTTDDVTHLTSVDFLFN
;
A
#
# COMPACT_ATOMS: atom_id res chain seq x y z
N MET A 1 27.36 -9.06 -2.11
CA MET A 1 26.21 -9.70 -2.78
C MET A 1 25.04 -9.49 -1.82
N VAL A 2 24.11 -8.59 -2.13
CA VAL A 2 22.91 -8.43 -1.30
C VAL A 2 22.06 -9.65 -1.62
N ASN A 3 21.77 -10.47 -0.60
CA ASN A 3 20.82 -11.56 -0.76
C ASN A 3 19.46 -10.90 -0.97
N LEU A 4 18.88 -11.07 -2.16
CA LEU A 4 17.54 -10.52 -2.44
C LEU A 4 16.47 -11.16 -1.54
N ASP A 5 16.78 -12.33 -0.97
CA ASP A 5 15.97 -13.02 0.04
C ASP A 5 15.96 -12.32 1.42
N ASP A 6 16.89 -11.39 1.67
CA ASP A 6 16.96 -10.60 2.93
C ASP A 6 16.30 -9.21 2.81
N VAL A 7 15.77 -8.85 1.64
CA VAL A 7 15.02 -7.60 1.47
C VAL A 7 13.62 -7.82 2.02
N LEU A 8 13.42 -7.43 3.27
CA LEU A 8 12.08 -7.40 3.86
C LEU A 8 11.22 -6.42 3.07
N PRO A 9 9.95 -6.76 2.78
CA PRO A 9 9.04 -5.82 2.15
C PRO A 9 8.84 -4.62 3.07
N GLU A 10 9.11 -3.42 2.58
CA GLU A 10 9.00 -2.17 3.33
C GLU A 10 7.82 -1.32 2.83
N ILE A 11 7.20 -0.59 3.76
CA ILE A 11 6.20 0.43 3.46
C ILE A 11 6.88 1.80 3.51
N GLU A 12 7.03 2.43 2.34
CA GLU A 12 7.43 3.83 2.25
C GLU A 12 6.20 4.72 2.41
N CYS A 13 6.19 5.63 3.39
CA CYS A 13 5.05 6.48 3.67
C CYS A 13 5.45 7.95 3.57
N ASN A 14 5.10 8.58 2.44
CA ASN A 14 5.44 9.96 2.10
C ASN A 14 4.31 10.95 2.44
N VAL A 15 3.37 10.53 3.29
CA VAL A 15 2.23 11.36 3.74
C VAL A 15 2.60 12.11 5.03
N PRO A 16 2.53 13.45 5.06
CA PRO A 16 2.74 14.22 6.28
C PRO A 16 1.70 13.86 7.35
N ASN A 17 2.11 13.81 8.63
CA ASN A 17 1.20 13.51 9.75
C ASN A 17 0.01 14.48 9.88
N THR A 18 0.09 15.66 9.27
CA THR A 18 -0.97 16.68 9.26
C THR A 18 -1.97 16.51 8.11
N TYR A 19 -1.67 15.64 7.14
CA TYR A 19 -2.52 15.41 5.98
C TYR A 19 -3.76 14.60 6.36
N LYS A 20 -4.93 15.05 5.89
CA LYS A 20 -6.25 14.45 6.19
C LYS A 20 -7.07 14.11 4.95
N GLY A 21 -6.41 13.91 3.80
CA GLY A 21 -7.06 13.57 2.53
C GLY A 21 -6.90 12.10 2.16
N SER A 22 -7.33 11.80 0.94
CA SER A 22 -7.19 10.48 0.33
C SER A 22 -5.72 10.09 0.14
N CYS A 23 -5.41 8.82 0.33
CA CYS A 23 -4.07 8.30 0.17
C CYS A 23 -4.05 7.26 -0.94
N LYS A 24 -3.10 7.38 -1.87
CA LYS A 24 -2.82 6.38 -2.88
C LYS A 24 -1.79 5.40 -2.33
N LEU A 25 -2.15 4.13 -2.35
CA LEU A 25 -1.26 2.99 -2.14
C LEU A 25 -0.80 2.49 -3.50
N THR A 26 0.51 2.37 -3.68
CA THR A 26 1.15 1.71 -4.83
C THR A 26 1.86 0.47 -4.33
N LEU A 27 1.54 -0.68 -4.91
CA LEU A 27 2.10 -1.98 -4.55
C LEU A 27 2.98 -2.49 -5.68
N GLN A 28 4.12 -3.07 -5.31
CA GLN A 28 5.12 -3.57 -6.25
C GLN A 28 5.13 -5.09 -6.24
N TYR A 29 5.01 -5.70 -7.42
CA TYR A 29 5.10 -7.14 -7.62
C TYR A 29 5.89 -7.48 -8.88
N ASN A 30 7.13 -7.94 -8.72
CA ASN A 30 8.04 -8.39 -9.80
C ASN A 30 8.14 -7.46 -11.02
N PHE A 31 7.14 -7.48 -11.91
CA PHE A 31 7.06 -6.71 -13.14
C PHE A 31 5.76 -5.90 -13.29
N ARG A 32 5.01 -5.73 -12.18
CA ARG A 32 3.71 -5.06 -12.15
C ARG A 32 3.60 -4.15 -10.95
N GLU A 33 2.81 -3.10 -11.15
CA GLU A 33 2.35 -2.22 -10.08
C GLU A 33 0.83 -2.28 -10.01
N GLU A 34 0.31 -2.27 -8.79
CA GLU A 34 -1.11 -2.12 -8.52
C GLU A 34 -1.33 -0.88 -7.66
N HIS A 35 -2.47 -0.21 -7.87
CA HIS A 35 -2.80 0.99 -7.14
C HIS A 35 -4.19 0.91 -6.54
N ALA A 36 -4.32 1.45 -5.33
CA ALA A 36 -5.60 1.65 -4.65
C ALA A 36 -5.62 3.02 -3.98
N VAL A 37 -6.74 3.73 -4.07
CA VAL A 37 -6.95 5.01 -3.38
C VAL A 37 -7.92 4.80 -2.23
N PHE A 38 -7.46 5.14 -1.02
CA PHE A 38 -8.21 5.04 0.22
C PHE A 38 -8.59 6.42 0.75
N PRO A 39 -9.70 6.54 1.50
CA PRO A 39 -10.15 7.82 2.05
C PRO A 39 -9.23 8.36 3.17
N SER A 40 -8.35 7.52 3.73
CA SER A 40 -7.48 7.91 4.84
C SER A 40 -6.13 7.18 4.79
N ILE A 41 -5.13 7.77 5.46
CA ILE A 41 -3.82 7.15 5.67
C ILE A 41 -3.91 5.87 6.53
N GLU A 42 -4.88 5.80 7.44
CA GLU A 42 -5.08 4.65 8.32
C GLU A 42 -5.47 3.41 7.50
N GLU A 43 -6.47 3.55 6.63
CA GLU A 43 -6.88 2.48 5.72
C GLU A 43 -5.77 2.08 4.75
N ALA A 44 -5.06 3.05 4.18
CA ALA A 44 -3.93 2.78 3.29
C ALA A 44 -2.81 1.99 4.00
N LYS A 45 -2.53 2.28 5.27
CA LYS A 45 -1.54 1.55 6.07
C LYS A 45 -1.98 0.13 6.39
N ILE A 46 -3.25 -0.08 6.74
CA ILE A 46 -3.78 -1.43 6.99
C ILE A 46 -3.72 -2.26 5.71
N ALA A 47 -4.14 -1.68 4.58
CA ALA A 47 -4.07 -2.31 3.26
C ALA A 47 -2.62 -2.65 2.87
N ALA A 48 -1.67 -1.72 3.06
CA ALA A 48 -0.26 -1.96 2.77
C ALA A 48 0.32 -3.12 3.60
N ASN A 49 0.04 -3.16 4.91
CA ASN A 49 0.48 -4.27 5.76
C ASN A 49 -0.12 -5.62 5.33
N GLY A 50 -1.40 -5.63 4.96
CA GLY A 50 -2.04 -6.83 4.42
C GLY A 50 -1.43 -7.26 3.09
N ALA A 51 -1.19 -6.31 2.19
CA ALA A 51 -0.61 -6.57 0.88
C ALA A 51 0.81 -7.15 0.96
N LEU A 52 1.66 -6.60 1.84
CA LEU A 52 3.03 -7.10 2.04
C LEU A 52 3.08 -8.42 2.82
N ASN A 53 1.97 -8.87 3.42
CA ASN A 53 1.92 -10.17 4.05
C ASN A 53 1.97 -11.27 2.97
N PRO A 54 2.93 -12.22 3.04
CA PRO A 54 3.11 -13.25 2.03
C PRO A 54 1.94 -14.24 1.91
N VAL A 55 1.09 -14.32 2.94
CA VAL A 55 -0.08 -15.20 2.97
C VAL A 55 -1.33 -14.51 2.41
N ILE A 56 -1.37 -13.17 2.44
CA ILE A 56 -2.54 -12.39 2.02
C ILE A 56 -2.32 -11.82 0.63
N GLY A 57 -1.35 -10.92 0.45
CA GLY A 57 -1.10 -10.24 -0.83
C GLY A 57 0.17 -10.65 -1.56
N GLY A 58 1.25 -10.99 -0.83
CA GLY A 58 2.50 -11.43 -1.45
C GLY A 58 3.28 -10.33 -2.19
N TYR A 59 3.01 -9.06 -1.92
CA TYR A 59 3.71 -7.93 -2.53
C TYR A 59 5.10 -7.72 -1.90
N HIS A 60 6.02 -7.15 -2.69
CA HIS A 60 7.42 -6.96 -2.29
C HIS A 60 7.76 -5.52 -1.86
N GLY A 61 6.85 -4.58 -2.13
CA GLY A 61 7.02 -3.18 -1.75
C GLY A 61 5.70 -2.44 -1.77
N ALA A 62 5.58 -1.44 -0.91
CA ALA A 62 4.41 -0.58 -0.82
C ALA A 62 4.83 0.88 -0.64
N THR A 63 4.20 1.79 -1.37
CA THR A 63 4.38 3.23 -1.21
C THR A 63 3.03 3.89 -0.97
N ILE A 64 2.95 4.75 0.04
CA ILE A 64 1.75 5.51 0.39
C ILE A 64 2.04 7.00 0.21
N GLU A 65 1.21 7.67 -0.60
CA GLU A 65 1.30 9.09 -0.91
C GLU A 65 -0.07 9.77 -0.78
N GLY A 66 -0.08 11.06 -0.47
CA GLY A 66 -1.32 11.84 -0.48
C GLY A 66 -1.75 12.08 -1.92
N THR A 67 -3.04 12.00 -2.21
CA THR A 67 -3.55 12.16 -3.59
C THR A 67 -4.82 13.00 -3.63
N THR A 68 -5.15 13.51 -4.82
CA THR A 68 -6.45 14.10 -5.15
C THR A 68 -7.29 13.21 -6.06
N ASP A 69 -6.81 11.99 -6.33
CA ASP A 69 -7.55 10.99 -7.11
C ASP A 69 -8.82 10.54 -6.36
N ASP A 70 -9.79 10.04 -7.13
CA ASP A 70 -11.02 9.49 -6.58
C ASP A 70 -10.75 8.22 -5.77
N VAL A 71 -11.49 8.06 -4.67
CA VAL A 71 -11.41 6.86 -3.82
C VAL A 71 -11.89 5.64 -4.60
N THR A 72 -11.03 4.63 -4.73
CA THR A 72 -11.35 3.37 -5.40
C THR A 72 -11.86 2.31 -4.42
N HIS A 73 -11.36 2.33 -3.18
CA HIS A 73 -11.71 1.38 -2.13
C HIS A 73 -12.01 2.12 -0.84
N LEU A 74 -13.18 1.85 -0.24
CA LEU A 74 -13.58 2.52 1.01
C LEU A 74 -12.84 1.96 2.22
N THR A 75 -12.43 0.69 2.16
CA THR A 75 -11.77 -0.01 3.27
C THR A 75 -10.64 -0.89 2.77
N SER A 76 -9.66 -1.13 3.62
CA SER A 76 -8.57 -2.09 3.41
C SER A 76 -9.08 -3.53 3.23
N VAL A 77 -10.17 -3.91 3.90
CA VAL A 77 -10.78 -5.24 3.76
C VAL A 77 -11.37 -5.46 2.37
N ASP A 78 -12.08 -4.45 1.85
CA ASP A 78 -12.61 -4.46 0.48
C ASP A 78 -11.47 -4.67 -0.54
N PHE A 79 -10.36 -3.93 -0.38
CA PHE A 79 -9.19 -4.11 -1.23
C PHE A 79 -8.52 -5.49 -1.11
N LEU A 80 -8.37 -6.04 0.10
CA LEU A 80 -7.60 -7.27 0.31
C LEU A 80 -8.34 -8.56 -0.07
N PHE A 81 -9.68 -8.52 -0.17
CA PHE A 81 -10.51 -9.72 -0.28
C PHE A 81 -11.54 -9.70 -1.42
N ASN A 82 -11.56 -8.66 -2.27
CA ASN A 82 -12.34 -8.62 -3.52
C ASN A 82 -11.44 -8.65 -4.75
#